data_AF-A0A6A8LL57-F1
#
_entry.id   AF-A0A6A8LL57-F1
#
_cell.length_a   1.000
_cell.length_b   1.000
_cell.length_c   1.000
_cell.angle_alpha   90.00
_cell.angle_beta   90.00
_cell.angle_gamma   90.00
#
_symmetry.space_group_name_H-M   'P 1'
#
loop_
_entity.id
_entity.type
_entity.pdbx_description
1 polymer ?
#
loop_
_entity_poly.entity_id
_entity_poly.type
_entity_poly.pdbx_seq_one_letter_code
_entity_poly.pdbx_strand_id
1 'polypeptide(L)' 'MTENEKIQFIQKEVLTAAETGEFLGVTRQRLSALVSSGKLNPVKKVGTVSLFLLSHVEAQKKELEAGRKKYRPYDE' A
#
# COMPACT_ATOMS: atom_id res chain seq x y z
N MET A 1 -16.08 10.67 17.76
CA MET A 1 -15.04 9.64 17.67
C MET A 1 -14.41 9.44 19.04
N THR A 2 -14.87 8.42 19.75
CA THR A 2 -14.32 7.90 20.99
C THR A 2 -12.92 7.36 20.77
N GLU A 3 -12.16 7.16 21.85
CA GLU A 3 -10.82 6.59 21.78
C GLU A 3 -10.80 5.20 21.10
N ASN A 4 -11.77 4.36 21.42
CA ASN A 4 -11.93 3.04 20.80
C ASN A 4 -12.15 3.13 19.28
N GLU A 5 -12.97 4.08 18.81
CA GLU A 5 -13.17 4.29 17.37
C GLU A 5 -11.87 4.72 16.68
N LYS A 6 -11.02 5.53 17.34
CA LYS A 6 -9.72 5.93 16.80
C LYS A 6 -8.76 4.76 16.68
N ILE A 7 -8.71 3.91 17.69
CA ILE A 7 -7.86 2.70 17.68
C ILE A 7 -8.31 1.77 16.56
N GLN A 8 -9.62 1.51 16.45
CA GLN A 8 -10.16 0.65 15.40
C GLN A 8 -9.90 1.19 14.00
N PHE A 9 -10.03 2.51 13.80
CA PHE A 9 -9.71 3.14 12.53
C PHE A 9 -8.23 2.93 12.17
N ILE A 10 -7.30 3.19 13.10
CA ILE A 10 -5.87 3.01 12.84
C ILE A 10 -5.57 1.54 12.52
N GLN A 11 -6.15 0.59 13.24
CA GLN A 11 -5.90 -0.84 13.03
C GLN A 11 -6.45 -1.37 11.70
N LYS A 12 -7.54 -0.79 11.18
CA LYS A 12 -8.20 -1.27 9.95
C LYS A 12 -7.74 -0.53 8.71
N GLU A 13 -7.58 0.78 8.82
CA GLU A 13 -7.42 1.68 7.66
C GLU A 13 -5.97 2.12 7.46
N VAL A 14 -5.08 1.91 8.44
CA VAL A 14 -3.68 2.30 8.35
C VAL A 14 -2.79 1.06 8.30
N LEU A 15 -1.96 1.00 7.27
CA LEU A 15 -1.01 -0.06 7.02
C LEU A 15 0.42 0.43 7.22
N THR A 16 1.26 -0.40 7.80
CA THR A 16 2.71 -0.24 7.79
C THR A 16 3.30 -0.65 6.45
N ALA A 17 4.58 -0.32 6.22
CA ALA A 17 5.30 -0.74 5.02
C ALA A 17 5.35 -2.27 4.83
N ALA A 18 5.42 -3.04 5.93
CA ALA A 18 5.42 -4.51 5.86
C ALA A 18 4.07 -5.03 5.37
N GLU A 19 2.98 -4.63 6.03
CA GLU A 19 1.61 -5.02 5.69
C GLU A 19 1.23 -4.59 4.27
N THR A 20 1.66 -3.38 3.86
CA THR A 20 1.47 -2.87 2.50
C THR A 20 2.17 -3.76 1.46
N GLY A 21 3.40 -4.19 1.73
CA GLY A 21 4.15 -5.08 0.84
C GLY A 21 3.47 -6.43 0.67
N GLU A 22 2.99 -7.01 1.79
CA GLU A 22 2.23 -8.26 1.79
C GLU A 22 0.91 -8.12 1.04
N PHE A 23 0.15 -7.05 1.28
CA PHE A 23 -1.14 -6.79 0.63
C PHE A 23 -1.03 -6.66 -0.89
N LEU A 24 0.03 -6.00 -1.37
CA LEU A 24 0.33 -5.83 -2.79
C LEU A 24 1.04 -7.05 -3.41
N GLY A 25 1.52 -7.99 -2.59
CA GLY A 25 2.34 -9.12 -3.05
C GLY A 25 3.64 -8.67 -3.71
N VAL A 26 4.30 -7.65 -3.16
CA VAL A 26 5.54 -7.08 -3.71
C VAL A 26 6.68 -7.12 -2.69
N THR A 27 7.92 -7.20 -3.20
CA THR A 27 9.11 -7.13 -2.35
C THR A 27 9.29 -5.73 -1.75
N ARG A 28 10.02 -5.63 -0.64
CA ARG A 28 10.36 -4.33 -0.02
C ARG A 28 11.05 -3.37 -0.98
N GLN A 29 11.94 -3.88 -1.84
CA GLN A 29 12.60 -3.07 -2.87
C GLN A 29 11.58 -2.49 -3.87
N ARG A 30 10.64 -3.32 -4.32
CA ARG A 30 9.59 -2.87 -5.23
C ARG A 30 8.66 -1.86 -4.56
N LEU A 31 8.31 -2.07 -3.30
CA LEU A 31 7.55 -1.09 -2.52
C LEU A 31 8.30 0.26 -2.43
N SER A 32 9.60 0.23 -2.13
CA SER A 32 10.43 1.45 -2.11
C SER A 32 10.42 2.15 -3.47
N ALA A 33 10.50 1.41 -4.57
CA ALA A 33 10.42 1.99 -5.91
C ALA A 33 9.05 2.65 -6.18
N LEU A 34 7.94 2.05 -5.73
CA LEU A 34 6.60 2.64 -5.88
C LEU A 34 6.46 3.96 -5.10
N VAL A 35 7.07 4.01 -3.91
CA VAL A 35 7.11 5.23 -3.08
C VAL A 35 8.00 6.29 -3.74
N SER A 36 9.20 5.92 -4.18
CA SER A 36 10.11 6.85 -4.87
C SER A 36 9.54 7.36 -6.20
N SER A 37 8.72 6.56 -6.90
CA SER A 37 8.05 6.98 -8.13
C SER A 37 6.77 7.79 -7.89
N GLY A 38 6.39 8.04 -6.62
CA GLY A 38 5.18 8.79 -6.26
C GLY A 38 3.86 8.08 -6.53
N LYS A 39 3.91 6.78 -6.90
CA LYS A 39 2.70 5.98 -7.17
C LYS A 39 2.01 5.52 -5.90
N LEU A 40 2.77 5.40 -4.81
CA LEU A 40 2.22 5.12 -3.50
C LEU A 40 2.83 6.07 -2.49
N ASN A 41 2.03 6.96 -1.91
CA ASN A 41 2.53 7.97 -0.99
C ASN A 41 2.18 7.60 0.45
N PRO A 42 3.17 7.52 1.36
CA PRO A 42 2.89 7.32 2.78
C PRO A 42 2.19 8.56 3.33
N VAL A 43 1.15 8.34 4.15
CA VAL A 43 0.45 9.42 4.85
C VAL A 43 1.24 9.97 6.02
N LYS A 44 2.14 9.15 6.58
CA LYS A 44 3.07 9.57 7.61
C LYS A 44 4.37 8.82 7.47
N LYS A 45 5.48 9.54 7.53
CA LYS A 45 6.82 8.98 7.52
C LYS A 45 7.62 9.53 8.68
N VAL A 46 8.13 8.65 9.54
CA VAL A 46 8.97 8.99 10.69
C VAL A 46 10.18 8.07 10.66
N GLY A 47 11.33 8.63 10.28
CA GLY A 47 12.56 7.84 10.09
C GLY A 47 12.36 6.72 9.06
N THR A 48 12.48 5.47 9.51
CA THR A 48 12.31 4.26 8.72
C THR A 48 10.86 3.75 8.66
N VAL A 49 9.96 4.30 9.50
CA VAL A 49 8.56 3.88 9.56
C VAL A 49 7.75 4.71 8.57
N SER A 50 7.04 4.02 7.68
CA SER A 50 6.09 4.59 6.74
C SER A 50 4.72 3.98 7.00
N LEU A 51 3.72 4.84 7.14
CA LEU A 51 2.30 4.47 7.26
C LEU A 51 1.57 4.86 5.98
N PHE A 52 0.67 4.00 5.54
CA PHE A 52 -0.12 4.11 4.33
C PHE A 52 -1.60 3.97 4.67
N LEU A 53 -2.48 4.59 3.88
CA LEU A 53 -3.90 4.33 3.98
C LEU A 53 -4.26 3.10 3.14
N LEU A 54 -5.10 2.23 3.67
CA LEU A 54 -5.63 1.06 2.98
C LEU A 54 -6.23 1.43 1.63
N SER A 55 -7.05 2.47 1.57
CA SER A 55 -7.68 2.96 0.33
C SER A 55 -6.68 3.31 -0.78
N HIS A 56 -5.54 3.90 -0.43
CA HIS A 56 -4.48 4.23 -1.40
C HIS A 56 -3.77 2.95 -1.88
N VAL A 57 -3.52 2.02 -0.97
CA VAL A 57 -2.90 0.73 -1.30
C VAL A 57 -3.82 -0.12 -2.19
N GLU A 58 -5.13 -0.11 -1.94
CA GLU A 58 -6.13 -0.78 -2.77
C GLU A 58 -6.22 -0.20 -4.18
N ALA A 59 -6.24 1.13 -4.30
CA ALA A 59 -6.20 1.79 -5.61
C ALA A 59 -4.96 1.36 -6.39
N GLN A 60 -3.80 1.35 -5.72
CA GLN A 60 -2.54 0.91 -6.31
C GLN A 60 -2.57 -0.57 -6.72
N LYS A 61 -3.19 -1.45 -5.94
CA LYS A 61 -3.34 -2.87 -6.29
C LYS A 61 -4.13 -3.04 -7.58
N LYS A 62 -5.24 -2.32 -7.73
CA LYS A 62 -6.08 -2.34 -8.94
C LYS A 62 -5.30 -1.86 -10.17
N GLU A 63 -4.49 -0.80 -10.04
CA GLU A 63 -3.63 -0.34 -11.13
C GLU A 63 -2.58 -1.37 -11.52
N LEU A 64 -1.96 -2.04 -10.55
CA LEU A 64 -0.98 -3.09 -10.81
C LEU A 64 -1.61 -4.31 -11.50
N GLU A 65 -2.80 -4.72 -11.09
CA GLU A 65 -3.55 -5.81 -11.72
C GLU A 65 -4.00 -5.45 -13.14
N ALA A 66 -4.49 -4.22 -13.36
CA ALA A 66 -4.83 -3.72 -14.69
C ALA A 66 -3.59 -3.67 -15.61
N GLY A 67 -2.45 -3.24 -15.08
CA GLY A 67 -1.17 -3.26 -15.78
C GLY A 67 -0.71 -4.68 -16.14
N ARG A 68 -0.87 -5.65 -15.22
CA ARG A 68 -0.56 -7.06 -15.49
C ARG A 68 -1.42 -7.60 -16.63
N LYS A 69 -2.73 -7.38 -16.60
CA LYS A 69 -3.64 -7.78 -17.69
C LYS A 69 -3.28 -7.14 -19.03
N LYS A 70 -2.87 -5.87 -19.02
CA LYS A 70 -2.50 -5.13 -20.23
C LYS A 70 -1.18 -5.59 -20.86
N TYR A 71 -0.16 -5.89 -20.05
CA TYR A 71 1.20 -6.16 -20.53
C TYR A 71 1.60 -7.64 -20.46
N ARG A 72 0.84 -8.48 -19.76
CA ARG A 72 1.04 -9.93 -19.64
C ARG A 72 -0.31 -10.67 -19.70
N PRO A 73 -1.02 -10.62 -20.83
CA PRO A 73 -2.29 -11.30 -20.98
C PRO A 73 -2.19 -12.85 -21.06
N TYR A 74 -0.97 -13.41 -21.06
CA TYR A 74 -0.72 -14.84 -21.26
C TYR A 74 -0.21 -15.56 -19.98
N ASP A 75 -0.23 -14.90 -18.81
CA ASP A 75 0.20 -15.47 -17.51
C ASP A 75 -0.98 -16.18 -16.76
N GLU A 76 -2.12 -16.44 -17.42
CA GLU A 76 -3.28 -17.21 -16.89
C GLU A 76 -3.23 -18.70 -17.27
#